data_AF-A0A2Z5ZWR0-F1
#
_entry.id   AF-A0A2Z5ZWR0-F1
#
_cell.length_a   1.000
_cell.length_b   1.000
_cell.length_c   1.000
_cell.angle_alpha   90.00
_cell.angle_beta   90.00
_cell.angle_gamma   90.00
#
_symmetry.space_group_name_H-M   'P 1'
#
loop_
_entity.id
_entity.type
_entity.pdbx_description
1 polymer ?
#
loop_
_entity_poly.entity_id
_entity_poly.type
_entity_poly.pdbx_seq_one_letter_code
_entity_poly.pdbx_strand_id
1 'polypeptide(L)'
;WDASKRYFMVAANNRNKIAAIDAKDGKLEKLVSVGKVPHPGRGANFVDPQFGPVWATGHLGDETISLIGTDPEKHPDNAWKVVRTLKGLGGGSL
;
A
#
# COMPACT_ATOMS: atom_id res chain seq x y z
N TRP A 1 5.28 -5.69 -4.05
CA TRP A 1 5.83 -6.58 -3.01
C TRP A 1 6.14 -5.75 -1.80
N ASP A 2 5.73 -6.20 -0.62
CA ASP A 2 6.18 -5.62 0.64
C ASP A 2 7.69 -5.89 0.88
N ALA A 3 8.23 -5.31 1.95
CA ALA A 3 9.65 -5.43 2.29
C ALA A 3 10.09 -6.89 2.54
N SER A 4 9.22 -7.71 3.14
CA SER A 4 9.52 -9.11 3.46
C SER A 4 9.46 -10.05 2.25
N LYS A 5 8.95 -9.57 1.11
CA LYS A 5 8.68 -10.37 -0.11
C LYS A 5 7.65 -11.48 0.10
N ARG A 6 6.85 -11.42 1.17
CA ARG A 6 5.74 -12.36 1.39
C ARG A 6 4.45 -11.87 0.76
N TYR A 7 4.19 -10.58 0.82
CA TYR A 7 2.93 -10.00 0.40
C TYR A 7 3.06 -9.28 -0.94
N PHE A 8 2.27 -9.73 -1.90
CA PHE A 8 2.15 -9.08 -3.19
C PHE A 8 1.12 -7.95 -3.09
N MET A 9 1.61 -6.72 -3.25
CA MET A 9 0.83 -5.47 -3.22
C MET A 9 0.53 -5.06 -4.67
N VAL A 10 -0.74 -5.09 -5.07
CA VAL A 10 -1.15 -4.83 -6.45
C VAL A 10 -2.39 -3.93 -6.52
N ALA A 11 -2.43 -3.02 -7.49
CA ALA A 11 -3.52 -2.08 -7.64
C ALA A 11 -4.73 -2.69 -8.38
N ALA A 12 -5.92 -2.50 -7.81
CA ALA A 12 -7.20 -2.59 -8.50
C ALA A 12 -7.64 -1.15 -8.85
N ASN A 13 -6.96 -0.57 -9.83
CA ASN A 13 -6.95 0.88 -10.10
C ASN A 13 -8.35 1.53 -10.25
N ASN A 14 -9.22 0.97 -11.10
CA ASN A 14 -10.57 1.50 -11.34
C ASN A 14 -11.54 1.29 -10.17
N ARG A 15 -11.08 0.69 -9.07
CA ARG A 15 -11.83 0.51 -7.83
C ARG A 15 -11.27 1.32 -6.66
N ASN A 16 -10.18 2.08 -6.86
CA ASN A 16 -9.47 2.82 -5.82
C ASN A 16 -9.01 1.92 -4.66
N LYS A 17 -8.49 0.74 -4.98
CA LYS A 17 -8.03 -0.25 -3.98
C LYS A 17 -6.65 -0.81 -4.30
N ILE A 18 -5.95 -1.22 -3.24
CA ILE A 18 -4.78 -2.11 -3.29
C ILE A 18 -5.19 -3.47 -2.73
N ALA A 19 -4.89 -4.55 -3.45
CA ALA A 19 -4.97 -5.91 -2.93
C ALA A 19 -3.63 -6.29 -2.29
N ALA A 20 -3.70 -6.75 -1.04
CA ALA A 20 -2.60 -7.42 -0.35
C ALA A 20 -2.86 -8.93 -0.41
N ILE A 21 -1.96 -9.66 -1.08
CA ILE A 21 -2.07 -11.10 -1.31
C ILE A 21 -0.89 -11.77 -0.59
N ASP A 22 -1.16 -12.71 0.32
CA ASP A 22 -0.13 -13.57 0.89
C ASP A 22 0.32 -14.57 -0.17
N ALA A 23 1.54 -14.39 -0.70
CA ALA A 23 2.08 -15.27 -1.72
C ALA A 23 2.54 -16.62 -1.16
N LYS A 24 2.73 -16.74 0.16
CA LYS A 24 3.05 -18.01 0.82
C LYS A 24 1.84 -18.94 0.81
N ASP A 25 0.68 -18.41 1.18
CA ASP A 25 -0.56 -19.18 1.33
C ASP A 25 -1.49 -19.05 0.10
N GLY A 26 -1.17 -18.15 -0.83
CA GLY A 26 -1.97 -17.90 -2.04
C GLY A 26 -3.31 -17.22 -1.77
N LYS A 27 -3.43 -16.46 -0.67
CA LYS A 27 -4.71 -15.92 -0.18
C LYS A 27 -4.76 -14.40 -0.26
N LEU A 28 -5.96 -13.87 -0.49
CA LEU A 28 -6.25 -12.45 -0.37
C LEU A 28 -6.39 -12.09 1.12
N GLU A 29 -5.46 -11.30 1.63
CA GLU A 29 -5.51 -10.81 3.02
C GLU A 29 -6.48 -9.63 3.15
N LYS A 30 -6.37 -8.67 2.22
CA LYS A 30 -7.21 -7.46 2.26
C LYS A 30 -7.31 -6.75 0.93
N LEU A 31 -8.46 -6.09 0.74
CA LEU A 31 -8.61 -4.99 -0.20
C LEU A 31 -8.61 -3.67 0.56
N VAL A 32 -7.52 -2.93 0.44
CA VAL A 32 -7.29 -1.65 1.14
C VAL A 32 -7.79 -0.52 0.25
N SER A 33 -8.76 0.25 0.71
CA SER A 33 -9.21 1.47 0.01
C SER A 33 -8.14 2.55 0.10
N VAL A 34 -7.86 3.22 -1.03
CA VAL A 34 -6.84 4.27 -1.15
C VAL A 34 -7.40 5.45 -1.97
N GLY A 35 -6.55 6.39 -2.39
CA GLY A 35 -6.90 7.49 -3.28
C GLY A 35 -7.31 7.03 -4.69
N LYS A 36 -7.54 7.99 -5.57
CA LYS A 36 -8.15 7.78 -6.89
C LYS A 36 -7.16 7.25 -7.91
N VAL A 37 -7.46 6.10 -8.54
CA VAL A 37 -6.60 5.46 -9.56
C VAL A 37 -5.17 5.24 -9.01
N PRO A 38 -4.98 4.36 -8.02
CA PRO A 38 -3.65 4.05 -7.51
C PRO A 38 -2.77 3.47 -8.61
N HIS A 39 -1.54 3.96 -8.71
CA HIS A 39 -0.58 3.57 -9.73
C HIS A 39 0.83 3.38 -9.13
N PRO A 40 1.07 2.27 -8.42
CA PRO A 40 2.27 2.11 -7.62
C PRO A 40 3.55 1.81 -8.41
N GLY A 41 3.45 1.33 -9.66
CA GLY A 41 4.56 0.57 -10.26
C GLY A 41 4.89 -0.64 -9.38
N ARG A 42 6.10 -0.69 -8.80
CA ARG A 42 6.48 -1.68 -7.76
C ARG A 42 6.11 -1.24 -6.34
N GLY A 43 5.81 0.05 -6.16
CA GLY A 43 5.67 0.77 -4.89
C GLY A 43 7.00 0.99 -4.19
N ALA A 44 6.96 1.69 -3.06
CA ALA A 44 8.12 1.96 -2.21
C ALA A 44 7.93 1.36 -0.82
N ASN A 45 8.98 0.73 -0.28
CA ASN A 45 8.97 0.14 1.06
C ASN A 45 9.91 0.93 1.96
N PHE A 46 9.49 1.23 3.18
CA PHE A 46 10.33 1.82 4.22
C PHE A 46 9.70 1.58 5.60
N VAL A 47 10.42 1.96 6.66
CA VAL A 47 9.89 1.92 8.03
C VAL A 47 9.40 3.31 8.39
N ASP A 48 8.10 3.46 8.63
CA ASP A 48 7.53 4.67 9.23
C ASP A 48 7.85 4.66 10.73
N PRO A 49 8.42 5.74 11.30
CA PRO A 49 8.81 5.78 12.71
C PRO A 49 7.68 5.51 13.70
N GLN A 50 6.42 5.79 13.31
CA GLN A 50 5.25 5.63 14.16
C GLN A 50 4.51 4.31 13.88
N PHE A 51 4.47 3.89 12.61
CA PHE A 51 3.60 2.78 12.19
C PHE A 51 4.32 1.48 11.84
N GLY A 52 5.66 1.49 11.83
CA GLY A 52 6.47 0.33 11.46
C GLY A 52 6.61 0.18 9.94
N PRO A 53 6.85 -1.05 9.44
CA PRO A 53 6.99 -1.31 8.01
C PRO A 53 5.75 -0.92 7.21
N VAL A 54 5.95 -0.10 6.18
CA VAL A 54 4.91 0.37 5.28
C VAL A 54 5.30 0.19 3.81
N TRP A 55 4.28 0.07 2.97
CA TRP A 55 4.39 0.14 1.52
C TRP A 55 3.58 1.34 0.99
N ALA A 56 4.16 2.11 0.08
CA ALA A 56 3.58 3.35 -0.43
C ALA A 56 3.18 3.24 -1.91
N THR A 57 2.06 3.89 -2.24
CA THR A 57 1.56 4.08 -3.62
C THR A 57 1.18 5.54 -3.87
N GLY A 58 1.57 6.06 -5.04
CA GLY A 58 0.99 7.26 -5.63
C GLY A 58 -0.31 6.98 -6.37
N HIS A 59 -0.96 8.04 -6.85
CA HIS A 59 -2.28 7.99 -7.47
C HIS A 59 -2.31 8.88 -8.72
N LEU A 60 -2.75 8.37 -9.86
CA LEU A 60 -2.88 9.19 -11.07
C LEU A 60 -4.10 10.12 -11.02
N GLY A 61 -5.11 9.75 -10.23
CA GLY A 61 -6.38 10.48 -10.16
C GLY A 61 -6.42 11.59 -9.11
N ASP A 62 -5.41 11.74 -8.27
CA ASP A 62 -5.28 12.80 -7.26
C ASP A 62 -3.82 13.02 -6.81
N GLU A 63 -3.59 14.03 -5.97
CA GLU A 63 -2.27 14.44 -5.48
C GLU A 63 -1.78 13.65 -4.24
N THR A 64 -2.35 12.48 -3.96
CA THR A 64 -2.08 11.78 -2.70
C THR A 64 -1.07 10.66 -2.84
N ILE A 65 -0.41 10.31 -1.74
CA ILE A 65 0.39 9.09 -1.58
C ILE A 65 -0.15 8.37 -0.35
N SER A 66 -0.55 7.11 -0.51
CA SER A 66 -1.08 6.28 0.57
C SER A 66 0.01 5.37 1.10
N LEU A 67 0.22 5.35 2.42
CA LEU A 67 1.12 4.44 3.11
C LEU A 67 0.27 3.35 3.77
N ILE A 68 0.53 2.10 3.42
CA ILE A 68 -0.19 0.93 3.92
C ILE A 68 0.74 0.14 4.84
N GLY A 69 0.31 -0.19 6.05
CA GLY A 69 1.07 -1.06 6.96
C GLY A 69 1.15 -2.50 6.43
N THR A 70 2.34 -3.12 6.49
CA THR A 70 2.59 -4.44 5.89
C THR A 70 3.14 -5.50 6.86
N ASP A 71 3.06 -5.25 8.17
CA ASP A 71 3.60 -6.15 9.19
C ASP A 71 2.50 -6.65 10.14
N PRO A 72 1.76 -7.70 9.76
CA PRO A 72 0.70 -8.27 10.60
C PRO A 72 1.23 -9.00 11.84
N GLU A 73 2.52 -9.32 11.92
CA GLU A 73 3.08 -10.07 13.06
C GLU A 73 3.46 -9.14 14.21
N LYS A 74 4.16 -8.03 13.94
CA LYS A 74 4.61 -7.10 14.99
C LYS A 74 3.80 -5.81 15.06
N HIS A 75 3.09 -5.45 13.99
CA HIS A 75 2.23 -4.26 13.92
C HIS A 75 0.80 -4.61 13.48
N PRO A 76 0.13 -5.59 14.14
CA PRO A 76 -1.17 -6.12 13.71
C PRO A 76 -2.26 -5.04 13.61
N ASP A 77 -2.22 -4.03 14.49
CA ASP A 77 -3.20 -2.93 14.48
C ASP A 77 -3.10 -2.03 13.23
N ASN A 78 -1.94 -2.00 12.58
CA ASN A 78 -1.66 -1.17 11.41
C ASN A 78 -1.70 -1.96 10.10
N ALA A 79 -1.58 -3.29 10.17
CA ALA A 79 -1.51 -4.14 8.99
C ALA A 79 -2.74 -3.99 8.10
N TRP A 80 -2.50 -3.84 6.80
CA TRP A 80 -3.53 -3.73 5.77
C TRP A 80 -4.47 -2.54 5.92
N LYS A 81 -3.99 -1.47 6.55
CA LYS A 81 -4.70 -0.19 6.68
C LYS A 81 -3.85 0.92 6.06
N VAL A 82 -4.51 1.93 5.49
CA VAL A 82 -3.84 3.20 5.20
C VAL A 82 -3.56 3.89 6.53
N VAL A 83 -2.30 3.94 6.92
CA VAL A 83 -1.86 4.52 8.20
C VAL A 83 -1.52 6.00 8.06
N ARG A 84 -1.21 6.45 6.85
CA ARG A 84 -0.91 7.84 6.52
C ARG A 84 -1.27 8.13 5.07
N THR A 85 -1.81 9.32 4.84
CA THR A 85 -1.96 9.89 3.50
C THR A 85 -1.12 11.15 3.44
N LEU A 86 -0.16 11.18 2.53
CA LEU A 86 0.66 12.35 2.25
C LEU A 86 0.08 13.09 1.04
N LYS A 87 0.23 14.42 1.02
CA LYS A 87 0.06 15.20 -0.20
C LYS A 87 1.42 15.38 -0.87
N GLY A 88 1.49 15.19 -2.17
CA GLY A 88 2.70 15.37 -2.96
C GLY A 88 2.40 15.40 -4.45
N LEU A 89 3.44 15.30 -5.29
CA LEU A 89 3.28 15.15 -6.75
C LEU A 89 2.79 13.74 -7.14
N GLY A 90 1.78 13.21 -6.44
CA GLY A 90 1.21 11.89 -6.72
C GLY A 90 0.56 11.82 -8.11
N GLY A 91 -0.09 12.92 -8.51
CA GLY A 91 -0.82 13.02 -9.77
C GLY A 91 0.11 13.09 -10.98
N GLY A 92 0.05 12.06 -11.83
CA GLY A 92 0.72 12.05 -13.14
C GLY A 92 2.21 11.70 -13.14
N SER A 93 2.81 11.42 -11.98
CA SER A 93 4.23 11.03 -11.88
C SER A 93 4.39 9.51 -12.01
N LEU A 94 5.23 9.07 -12.95
CA LEU A 94 5.65 7.69 -13.18
C LEU A 94 7.13 7.51 -12.87
#